data_AF-A0A6H1ZIP8-F1
#
_entry.id   AF-A0A6H1ZIP8-F1
#
_cell.length_a   1.000
_cell.length_b   1.000
_cell.length_c   1.000
_cell.angle_alpha   90.00
_cell.angle_beta   90.00
_cell.angle_gamma   90.00
#
_symmetry.space_group_name_H-M   'P 1'
#
loop_
_entity.id
_entity.type
_entity.pdbx_description
1 polymer ?
#
loop_
_entity_poly.entity_id
_entity_poly.type
_entity_poly.pdbx_seq_one_letter_code
_entity_poly.pdbx_strand_id
1 'polypeptide(L)'
;MIVTIGAIIGFLGSFVPQLMKMWQDKKDKTHELAVMALQIQAQKDIGTQKLEEVKVVAESAEMQALYESSKVAPSEHVWKWVNSVLALLSGSVRPVITYAFFGLYASIKYVQASSVAAFYSNISWTTALSKTWTEEDSAIFATIMAFWFSGRILQKFFKK
;
A
#
# COMPACT_ATOMS: atom_id res chain seq x y z
N MET A 1 -32.45 68.90 -36.79
CA MET A 1 -31.69 67.63 -36.92
C MET A 1 -30.87 67.27 -35.68
N ILE A 2 -30.46 68.23 -34.83
CA ILE A 2 -29.70 67.96 -33.58
C ILE A 2 -30.53 67.24 -32.51
N VAL A 3 -31.84 67.52 -32.41
CA VAL A 3 -32.75 66.87 -31.45
C VAL A 3 -32.88 65.36 -31.69
N THR A 4 -32.82 64.92 -32.94
CA THR A 4 -32.93 63.50 -33.30
C THR A 4 -31.69 62.70 -32.88
N ILE A 5 -30.50 63.30 -32.95
CA ILE A 5 -29.25 62.66 -32.50
C ILE A 5 -29.22 62.59 -30.96
N GLY A 6 -29.64 63.66 -30.27
CA GLY A 6 -29.75 63.67 -28.81
C GLY A 6 -30.76 62.65 -28.27
N ALA A 7 -31.89 62.46 -28.94
CA ALA A 7 -32.89 61.46 -28.58
C ALA A 7 -32.39 60.01 -28.75
N ILE A 8 -31.62 59.72 -29.81
CA ILE A 8 -31.03 58.40 -30.04
C ILE A 8 -29.92 58.10 -29.03
N ILE A 9 -29.09 59.08 -28.69
CA ILE A 9 -28.02 58.92 -27.69
C ILE A 9 -28.61 58.74 -26.28
N GLY A 10 -29.67 59.48 -25.92
CA GLY A 10 -30.38 59.28 -24.66
C GLY A 10 -31.07 57.90 -24.57
N PHE A 11 -31.58 57.40 -25.69
CA PHE A 11 -32.15 56.06 -25.78
C PHE A 11 -31.09 54.95 -25.68
N LEU A 12 -29.95 55.07 -26.38
CA LEU A 12 -28.84 54.11 -26.26
C LEU A 12 -28.15 54.17 -24.88
N GLY A 13 -28.08 55.35 -24.28
CA GLY A 13 -27.56 55.54 -22.93
C GLY A 13 -28.36 54.79 -21.86
N SER A 14 -29.67 54.54 -22.08
CA SER A 14 -30.49 53.77 -21.13
C SER A 14 -30.24 52.26 -21.19
N PHE A 15 -29.67 51.74 -22.29
CA PHE A 15 -29.26 50.33 -22.43
C PHE A 15 -27.88 50.04 -21.82
N VAL A 16 -27.02 51.05 -21.65
CA VAL A 16 -25.67 50.89 -21.06
C VAL A 16 -25.72 50.31 -19.63
N PRO A 17 -26.56 50.81 -18.70
CA PRO A 17 -26.73 50.21 -17.38
C PRO A 17 -27.18 48.76 -17.43
N GLN A 18 -28.00 48.40 -18.42
CA GLN A 18 -28.59 47.08 -18.56
C GLN A 18 -27.57 46.04 -19.07
N LEU A 19 -26.70 46.44 -20.01
CA LEU A 19 -25.55 45.65 -20.45
C LEU A 19 -24.54 45.43 -19.33
N MET A 20 -24.25 46.47 -18.54
CA MET A 20 -23.36 46.37 -17.38
C MET A 20 -23.91 45.40 -16.32
N LYS A 21 -25.21 45.48 -16.02
CA LYS A 21 -25.88 44.53 -15.11
C LYS A 21 -25.78 43.10 -15.62
N MET A 22 -26.06 42.87 -16.91
CA MET A 22 -26.02 41.52 -17.48
C MET A 22 -24.59 40.92 -17.47
N TRP A 23 -23.55 41.75 -17.60
CA TRP A 23 -22.17 41.31 -17.46
C TRP A 23 -21.78 41.01 -16.01
N GLN A 24 -22.22 41.85 -15.06
CA GLN A 24 -22.03 41.61 -13.63
C GLN A 24 -22.75 40.33 -13.17
N ASP A 25 -24.02 40.15 -13.53
CA ASP A 25 -24.80 38.95 -13.21
C ASP A 25 -24.12 37.67 -13.72
N LYS A 26 -23.52 37.73 -14.93
CA LYS A 26 -22.80 36.58 -15.49
C LYS A 26 -21.53 36.28 -14.68
N LYS A 27 -20.78 37.31 -14.29
CA LYS A 27 -19.57 37.17 -13.48
C LYS A 27 -19.89 36.61 -12.10
N ASP A 28 -20.94 37.11 -11.46
CA ASP A 28 -21.36 36.67 -10.13
C ASP A 28 -21.81 35.21 -10.16
N LYS A 29 -22.62 34.80 -11.15
CA LYS A 29 -22.99 33.39 -11.35
C LYS A 29 -21.78 32.49 -11.60
N THR A 30 -20.80 32.95 -12.39
CA THR A 30 -19.57 32.15 -12.60
C THR A 30 -18.75 32.03 -11.33
N HIS A 31 -18.73 33.07 -10.49
CA HIS A 31 -18.04 33.03 -9.20
C HIS A 31 -18.75 32.09 -8.21
N GLU A 32 -20.08 32.15 -8.11
CA GLU A 32 -20.89 31.25 -7.30
C GLU A 32 -20.70 29.78 -7.71
N LEU A 33 -20.71 29.50 -9.03
CA LEU A 33 -20.43 28.16 -9.55
C LEU A 33 -19.02 27.69 -9.20
N ALA A 34 -18.02 28.56 -9.26
CA ALA A 34 -16.64 28.22 -8.88
C ALA A 34 -16.54 27.90 -7.37
N VAL A 35 -17.22 28.67 -6.52
CA VAL A 35 -17.28 28.41 -5.08
C VAL A 35 -17.99 27.09 -4.79
N MET A 36 -19.13 26.81 -5.45
CA MET A 36 -19.82 25.52 -5.31
C MET A 36 -18.93 24.35 -5.77
N ALA A 37 -18.21 24.49 -6.89
CA ALA A 37 -17.31 23.45 -7.37
C ALA A 37 -16.19 23.15 -6.36
N LEU A 38 -15.60 24.18 -5.76
CA LEU A 38 -14.61 24.02 -4.69
C LEU A 38 -15.20 23.34 -3.45
N GLN A 39 -16.43 23.66 -3.07
CA GLN A 39 -17.12 22.99 -1.95
C GLN A 39 -17.39 21.51 -2.26
N ILE A 40 -17.84 21.17 -3.46
CA ILE A 40 -18.05 19.78 -3.90
C ILE A 40 -16.73 19.02 -3.87
N GLN A 41 -15.64 19.63 -4.33
CA GLN A 41 -14.32 19.01 -4.31
C GLN A 41 -13.85 18.74 -2.87
N ALA A 42 -13.97 19.72 -1.97
CA ALA A 42 -13.64 19.53 -0.56
C ALA A 42 -14.49 18.42 0.09
N GLN A 43 -15.80 18.34 -0.22
CA GLN A 43 -16.66 17.27 0.27
C GLN A 43 -16.24 15.90 -0.27
N LYS A 44 -15.83 15.82 -1.54
CA LYS A 44 -15.30 14.58 -2.13
C LYS A 44 -14.04 14.14 -1.41
N ASP A 45 -13.11 15.06 -1.14
CA ASP A 45 -11.86 14.75 -0.46
C ASP A 45 -12.12 14.24 0.97
N ILE A 46 -13.02 14.88 1.71
CA ILE A 46 -13.47 14.41 3.03
C ILE A 46 -14.12 13.02 2.92
N GLY A 47 -14.95 12.79 1.91
CA GLY A 47 -15.57 11.49 1.65
C GLY A 47 -14.54 10.40 1.41
N THR A 48 -13.49 10.68 0.62
CA THR A 48 -12.40 9.75 0.38
C THR A 48 -11.58 9.45 1.63
N GLN A 49 -11.28 10.46 2.45
CA GLN A 49 -10.57 10.28 3.72
C GLN A 49 -11.36 9.41 4.69
N LYS A 50 -12.66 9.65 4.84
CA LYS A 50 -13.54 8.80 5.68
C LYS A 50 -13.60 7.36 5.18
N LEU A 51 -13.63 7.14 3.87
CA LEU A 51 -13.58 5.80 3.30
C LEU A 51 -12.25 5.10 3.61
N GLU A 52 -11.13 5.83 3.57
CA GLU A 52 -9.81 5.30 3.95
C GLU A 52 -9.76 4.97 5.44
N GLU A 53 -10.26 5.86 6.32
CA GLU A 53 -10.36 5.61 7.76
C GLU A 53 -11.20 4.36 8.06
N VAL A 54 -12.39 4.23 7.46
CA VAL A 54 -13.25 3.05 7.63
C VAL A 54 -12.55 1.78 7.17
N LYS A 55 -11.82 1.82 6.05
CA LYS A 55 -11.04 0.67 5.58
C LYS A 55 -9.94 0.27 6.57
N VAL A 56 -9.18 1.24 7.07
CA VAL A 56 -8.11 0.98 8.06
C VAL A 56 -8.69 0.39 9.35
N VAL A 57 -9.82 0.92 9.82
CA VAL A 57 -10.51 0.39 11.02
C VAL A 57 -11.04 -1.02 10.76
N ALA A 58 -11.64 -1.29 9.60
CA ALA A 58 -12.13 -2.60 9.24
C ALA A 58 -11.00 -3.63 9.12
N GLU A 59 -9.89 -3.28 8.48
CA GLU A 59 -8.70 -4.15 8.38
C GLU A 59 -8.10 -4.43 9.77
N SER A 60 -8.04 -3.42 10.65
CA SER A 60 -7.62 -3.61 12.04
C SER A 60 -8.56 -4.55 12.81
N ALA A 61 -9.87 -4.41 12.64
CA ALA A 61 -10.86 -5.27 13.27
C ALA A 61 -10.78 -6.71 12.73
N GLU A 62 -10.57 -6.89 11.43
CA GLU A 62 -10.35 -8.19 10.81
C GLU A 62 -9.07 -8.85 11.32
N MET A 63 -7.97 -8.10 11.41
CA MET A 63 -6.73 -8.60 12.03
C MET A 63 -6.97 -9.01 13.48
N GLN A 64 -7.67 -8.20 14.28
CA GLN A 64 -7.99 -8.55 15.66
C GLN A 64 -8.84 -9.82 15.75
N ALA A 65 -9.87 -9.96 14.91
CA ALA A 65 -10.70 -11.16 14.84
C ALA A 65 -9.91 -12.41 14.39
N LEU A 66 -8.97 -12.26 13.46
CA LEU A 66 -8.02 -13.31 13.08
C LEU A 66 -7.08 -13.66 14.25
N TYR A 67 -6.60 -12.68 15.00
CA TYR A 67 -5.80 -12.92 16.21
C TYR A 67 -6.61 -13.62 17.31
N GLU A 68 -7.87 -13.26 17.51
CA GLU A 68 -8.74 -13.90 18.50
C GLU A 68 -9.15 -15.31 18.10
N SER A 69 -9.48 -15.54 16.82
CA SER A 69 -9.80 -16.87 16.30
C SER A 69 -8.58 -17.81 16.20
N SER A 70 -7.38 -17.25 16.08
CA SER A 70 -6.12 -18.01 16.10
C SER A 70 -5.57 -18.30 17.50
N LYS A 71 -6.16 -17.73 18.56
CA LYS A 71 -5.95 -18.21 19.94
C LYS A 71 -6.60 -19.58 20.05
N VAL A 72 -5.85 -20.61 19.69
CA VAL A 72 -6.15 -22.01 19.94
C VAL A 72 -6.59 -22.13 21.40
N ALA A 73 -7.87 -22.37 21.64
CA ALA A 73 -8.37 -22.68 22.97
C ALA A 73 -7.53 -23.88 23.46
N PRO A 74 -6.80 -23.75 24.59
CA PRO A 74 -5.87 -24.78 25.02
C PRO A 74 -6.66 -26.06 25.28
N SER A 75 -6.58 -27.00 24.34
CA SER A 75 -7.15 -28.32 24.51
C SER A 75 -6.48 -28.95 25.72
N GLU A 76 -7.28 -29.27 26.73
CA GLU A 76 -6.88 -29.76 28.06
C GLU A 76 -6.00 -31.03 27.99
N HIS A 77 -6.02 -31.73 26.84
CA HIS A 77 -5.31 -32.99 26.60
C HIS A 77 -3.98 -32.88 25.85
N VAL A 78 -3.50 -31.68 25.50
CA VAL A 78 -2.22 -31.49 24.81
C VAL A 78 -1.15 -31.00 25.80
N TRP A 79 -0.01 -31.70 25.84
CA TRP A 79 1.12 -31.38 26.72
C TRP A 79 1.51 -29.90 26.61
N LYS A 80 1.72 -29.22 27.74
CA LYS A 80 1.96 -27.76 27.80
C LYS A 80 3.03 -27.28 26.81
N TRP A 81 4.10 -28.06 26.58
CA TRP A 81 5.15 -27.71 25.63
C TRP A 81 4.67 -27.75 24.17
N VAL A 82 3.78 -28.69 23.81
CA VAL A 82 3.18 -28.76 22.47
C VAL A 82 2.24 -27.59 22.26
N ASN A 83 1.43 -27.22 23.25
CA ASN A 83 0.57 -26.03 23.17
C ASN A 83 1.38 -24.73 23.06
N SER A 84 2.52 -24.63 23.75
CA SER A 84 3.43 -23.47 23.60
C SER A 84 4.07 -23.41 22.21
N VAL A 85 4.51 -24.55 21.67
CA VAL A 85 5.05 -24.62 20.31
C VAL A 85 3.96 -24.32 19.28
N LEU A 86 2.76 -24.89 19.43
CA LEU A 86 1.63 -24.62 18.53
C LEU A 86 1.17 -23.16 18.60
N ALA A 87 1.11 -22.55 19.78
CA ALA A 87 0.73 -21.15 19.94
C ALA A 87 1.77 -20.19 19.36
N LEU A 88 3.07 -20.51 19.51
CA LEU A 88 4.15 -19.84 18.77
C LEU A 88 4.01 -20.04 17.26
N LEU A 89 3.68 -21.25 16.81
CA LEU A 89 3.49 -21.60 15.39
C LEU A 89 2.29 -20.86 14.77
N SER A 90 1.15 -20.84 15.46
CA SER A 90 -0.11 -20.23 15.01
C SER A 90 -0.01 -18.70 14.97
N GLY A 91 0.72 -18.08 15.89
CA GLY A 91 1.02 -16.63 15.84
C GLY A 91 2.07 -16.24 14.79
N SER A 92 2.80 -17.21 14.22
CA SER A 92 3.92 -16.97 13.31
C SER A 92 3.95 -17.90 12.08
N VAL A 93 2.80 -18.36 11.60
CA VAL A 93 2.71 -19.27 10.44
C VAL A 93 3.41 -18.72 9.19
N ARG A 94 3.43 -17.40 8.98
CA ARG A 94 4.17 -16.75 7.88
C ARG A 94 5.70 -16.85 8.04
N PRO A 95 6.30 -16.45 9.17
CA PRO A 95 7.73 -16.66 9.44
C PRO A 95 8.17 -18.13 9.45
N VAL A 96 7.38 -19.01 10.05
CA VAL A 96 7.75 -20.41 10.32
C VAL A 96 7.98 -21.19 9.03
N ILE A 97 7.06 -21.07 8.07
CA ILE A 97 7.20 -21.75 6.77
C ILE A 97 8.47 -21.25 6.08
N THR A 98 8.75 -19.95 6.14
CA THR A 98 9.95 -19.36 5.52
C THR A 98 11.23 -19.86 6.19
N TYR A 99 11.26 -19.97 7.52
CA TYR A 99 12.40 -20.53 8.25
C TYR A 99 12.59 -22.03 7.98
N ALA A 100 11.49 -22.79 7.84
CA ALA A 100 11.55 -24.21 7.51
C ALA A 100 12.12 -24.44 6.10
N PHE A 101 11.65 -23.69 5.10
CA PHE A 101 12.18 -23.76 3.75
C PHE A 101 13.63 -23.27 3.67
N PHE A 102 13.97 -22.18 4.36
CA PHE A 102 15.36 -21.69 4.44
C PHE A 102 16.28 -22.70 5.12
N GLY A 103 15.83 -23.33 6.22
CA GLY A 103 16.59 -24.36 6.94
C GLY A 103 16.80 -25.62 6.10
N LEU A 104 15.78 -26.07 5.37
CA LEU A 104 15.88 -27.20 4.45
C LEU A 104 16.84 -26.89 3.29
N TYR A 105 16.73 -25.70 2.71
CA TYR A 105 17.63 -25.23 1.65
C TYR A 105 19.09 -25.12 2.14
N ALA A 106 19.31 -24.54 3.32
CA ALA A 106 20.64 -24.45 3.95
C ALA A 106 21.22 -25.85 4.23
N SER A 107 20.39 -26.80 4.67
CA SER A 107 20.79 -28.19 4.90
C SER A 107 21.22 -28.89 3.60
N ILE A 108 20.45 -28.71 2.52
CA ILE A 108 20.80 -29.26 1.20
C ILE A 108 22.11 -28.64 0.69
N LYS A 109 22.28 -27.32 0.82
CA LYS A 109 23.53 -26.64 0.42
C LYS A 109 24.73 -27.07 1.24
N TYR A 110 24.54 -27.31 2.54
CA TYR A 110 25.58 -27.88 3.40
C TYR A 110 26.00 -29.27 2.91
N VAL A 111 25.04 -30.15 2.60
CA VAL A 111 25.33 -31.48 2.05
C VAL A 111 26.05 -31.39 0.70
N GLN A 112 25.62 -30.49 -0.20
CA GLN A 112 26.30 -30.27 -1.49
C GLN A 112 27.73 -29.72 -1.33
N ALA A 113 27.96 -28.78 -0.42
CA ALA A 113 29.31 -28.26 -0.15
C ALA A 113 30.19 -29.36 0.46
N SER A 114 29.63 -30.19 1.34
CA SER A 114 30.34 -31.32 1.96
C SER A 114 30.70 -32.41 0.96
N SER A 115 29.82 -32.70 -0.01
CA SER A 115 30.09 -33.67 -1.06
C SER A 115 31.17 -33.15 -2.00
N VAL A 116 31.14 -31.87 -2.39
CA VAL A 116 32.20 -31.25 -3.19
C VAL A 116 33.55 -31.28 -2.44
N ALA A 117 33.59 -30.93 -1.16
CA ALA A 117 34.83 -31.01 -0.38
C ALA A 117 35.35 -32.44 -0.22
N ALA A 118 34.45 -33.43 -0.14
CA ALA A 118 34.83 -34.85 -0.08
C ALA A 118 35.33 -35.39 -1.44
N PHE A 119 34.71 -34.99 -2.55
CA PHE A 119 35.10 -35.41 -3.91
C PHE A 119 36.45 -34.83 -4.34
N TYR A 120 36.73 -33.58 -3.97
CA TYR A 120 37.99 -32.91 -4.25
C TYR A 120 38.81 -32.80 -2.96
N SER A 121 39.40 -33.91 -2.53
CA SER A 121 40.24 -33.96 -1.34
C SER A 121 41.29 -32.83 -1.39
N ASN A 122 41.26 -31.89 -0.42
CA ASN A 122 42.07 -30.66 -0.27
C ASN A 122 41.49 -29.32 -0.76
N ILE A 123 40.20 -29.20 -1.09
CA ILE A 123 39.62 -27.86 -1.32
C ILE A 123 39.20 -27.22 0.01
N SER A 124 39.59 -25.95 0.22
CA SER A 124 39.14 -25.15 1.36
C SER A 124 37.63 -24.94 1.34
N TRP A 125 36.99 -24.92 2.51
CA TRP A 125 35.54 -24.79 2.65
C TRP A 125 34.98 -23.53 1.96
N THR A 126 35.76 -22.45 1.95
CA THR A 126 35.42 -21.21 1.25
C THR A 126 35.33 -21.41 -0.27
N THR A 127 36.25 -22.18 -0.84
CA THR A 127 36.26 -22.50 -2.27
C THR A 127 35.16 -23.50 -2.63
N ALA A 128 34.87 -24.47 -1.77
CA ALA A 128 33.75 -25.40 -1.95
C ALA A 128 32.40 -24.64 -1.98
N LEU A 129 32.16 -23.74 -1.03
CA LEU A 129 30.96 -22.91 -0.99
C LEU A 129 30.84 -22.00 -2.22
N SER A 130 31.94 -21.37 -2.64
CA SER A 130 31.93 -20.51 -3.84
C SER A 130 31.63 -21.28 -5.13
N LYS A 131 31.97 -22.58 -5.20
CA LYS A 131 31.67 -23.45 -6.34
C LYS A 131 30.22 -23.95 -6.34
N THR A 132 29.64 -24.12 -5.15
CA THR A 132 28.25 -24.58 -4.98
C THR A 132 27.24 -23.43 -5.06
N TRP A 133 27.69 -22.18 -4.96
CA TRP A 133 26.85 -20.99 -5.10
C TRP A 133 26.64 -20.63 -6.57
N THR A 134 25.39 -20.72 -7.01
CA THR A 134 24.98 -20.48 -8.39
C THR A 134 24.22 -19.16 -8.52
N GLU A 135 23.98 -18.75 -9.77
CA GLU A 135 23.16 -17.57 -10.07
C GLU A 135 21.70 -17.77 -9.61
N GLU A 136 21.18 -19.00 -9.71
CA GLU A 136 19.86 -19.39 -9.20
C GLU A 136 19.73 -19.20 -7.69
N ASP A 137 20.79 -19.54 -6.92
CA ASP A 137 20.82 -19.34 -5.47
C ASP A 137 20.76 -17.86 -5.09
N SER A 138 21.44 -17.03 -5.87
CA SER A 138 21.43 -15.57 -5.71
C SER A 138 20.03 -14.99 -5.99
N ALA A 139 19.35 -15.51 -7.02
CA ALA A 139 17.99 -15.11 -7.37
C ALA A 139 16.96 -15.53 -6.30
N ILE A 140 17.06 -16.76 -5.77
CA ILE A 140 16.22 -17.25 -4.69
C ILE A 140 16.43 -16.41 -3.43
N PHE A 141 17.69 -16.14 -3.06
CA PHE A 141 18.02 -15.31 -1.90
C PHE A 141 17.47 -13.88 -2.05
N ALA A 142 17.68 -13.25 -3.21
CA ALA A 142 17.13 -11.92 -3.50
C ALA A 142 15.60 -11.91 -3.42
N THR A 143 14.94 -12.96 -3.88
CA THR A 143 13.47 -13.10 -3.81
C THR A 143 12.98 -13.25 -2.37
N ILE A 144 13.66 -14.04 -1.53
CA ILE A 144 13.32 -14.18 -0.11
C ILE A 144 13.52 -12.85 0.63
N MET A 145 14.63 -12.16 0.37
CA MET A 145 14.89 -10.83 0.91
C MET A 145 13.82 -9.83 0.45
N ALA A 146 13.48 -9.84 -0.84
CA ALA A 146 12.39 -9.02 -1.36
C ALA A 146 11.09 -9.33 -0.61
N PHE A 147 10.67 -10.58 -0.46
CA PHE A 147 9.46 -10.94 0.27
C PHE A 147 9.41 -10.39 1.70
N TRP A 148 10.49 -10.53 2.48
CA TRP A 148 10.55 -10.06 3.87
C TRP A 148 10.61 -8.55 4.02
N PHE A 149 11.27 -7.85 3.09
CA PHE A 149 11.44 -6.40 3.15
C PHE A 149 10.41 -5.63 2.31
N SER A 150 9.70 -6.31 1.42
CA SER A 150 8.70 -5.74 0.50
C SER A 150 7.48 -5.20 1.25
N GLY A 151 7.04 -5.83 2.34
CA GLY A 151 5.89 -5.33 3.12
C GLY A 151 6.07 -3.89 3.66
N ARG A 152 7.30 -3.48 3.99
CA ARG A 152 7.61 -2.11 4.44
C ARG A 152 7.84 -1.12 3.30
N ILE A 153 8.18 -1.62 2.12
CA ILE A 153 8.50 -0.82 0.93
C ILE A 153 7.22 -0.60 0.11
N LEU A 154 6.44 -1.65 -0.15
CA LEU A 154 5.18 -1.58 -0.92
C LEU A 154 4.12 -0.71 -0.23
N GLN A 155 4.01 -0.73 1.09
CA GLN A 155 3.08 0.15 1.82
C GLN A 155 3.40 1.65 1.64
N LYS A 156 4.66 2.02 1.32
CA LYS A 156 5.05 3.40 1.02
C LYS A 156 4.80 3.79 -0.43
N PHE A 157 4.84 2.83 -1.35
CA PHE A 157 4.65 3.09 -2.79
C PHE A 157 3.18 3.02 -3.24
N PHE A 158 2.33 2.25 -2.56
CA PHE A 158 0.89 2.16 -2.86
C PHE A 158 0.03 3.20 -2.12
N LYS A 159 0.64 4.10 -1.34
CA LYS A 159 0.00 5.34 -0.88
C LYS A 159 0.10 6.39 -1.98
N LYS A 160 -0.80 6.33 -2.95
CA LYS A 160 -1.00 7.40 -3.93
C LYS A 160 -2.47 7.65 -4.15
#